data_AF-A0A661VPY5-F1
#
_entry.id   AF-A0A661VPY5-F1
#
_cell.length_a   1.000
_cell.length_b   1.000
_cell.length_c   1.000
_cell.angle_alpha   90.00
_cell.angle_beta   90.00
_cell.angle_gamma   90.00
#
_symmetry.space_group_name_H-M   'P 1'
#
loop_
_entity.id
_entity.type
_entity.pdbx_description
1 polymer ?
#
loop_
_entity_poly.entity_id
_entity_poly.type
_entity_poly.pdbx_seq_one_letter_code
_entity_poly.pdbx_strand_id
1 'polypeptide(L)'
;MAHNWYAIQSFSGSEQAVKKGILSLRERLGVEDKIKDVVVPTEDVIEIKNGKKKITERSLYSGYVFAHLDLDTQLWHAIQTLPRVGGFIGEQKRPSQLSEKDINTILEKMTNRG
;
A
#
# COMPACT_ATOMS: atom_id res chain seq x y z
N MET A 1 -3.87 -17.55 -11.90
CA MET A 1 -3.35 -16.25 -11.47
C MET A 1 -4.08 -15.90 -10.19
N ALA A 2 -3.36 -15.88 -9.07
CA ALA A 2 -3.94 -15.65 -7.75
C ALA A 2 -3.36 -14.33 -7.24
N HIS A 3 -4.19 -13.30 -7.17
CA HIS A 3 -3.79 -12.02 -6.62
C HIS A 3 -3.86 -12.12 -5.11
N ASN A 4 -2.72 -11.91 -4.45
CA ASN A 4 -2.61 -11.94 -3.01
C ASN A 4 -2.27 -10.55 -2.49
N TRP A 5 -2.65 -10.31 -1.24
CA TRP A 5 -2.30 -9.07 -0.56
C TRP A 5 -0.90 -9.19 0.02
N TYR A 6 -0.08 -8.18 -0.24
CA TYR A 6 1.28 -8.11 0.29
C TYR A 6 1.47 -6.81 1.06
N ALA A 7 2.12 -6.92 2.22
CA ALA A 7 2.56 -5.76 3.00
C ALA A 7 3.96 -5.32 2.54
N ILE A 8 4.07 -4.04 2.20
CA ILE A 8 5.30 -3.37 1.78
C ILE A 8 5.65 -2.35 2.84
N GLN A 9 6.86 -2.44 3.37
CA GLN A 9 7.42 -1.44 4.26
C GLN A 9 7.90 -0.23 3.45
N SER A 10 7.50 0.96 3.87
CA SER A 10 7.99 2.23 3.33
C SER A 10 8.57 3.10 4.43
N PHE A 11 9.32 4.13 4.04
CA PHE A 11 9.73 5.15 4.99
C PHE A 11 8.52 6.00 5.42
N SER A 12 8.50 6.36 6.70
CA SER A 12 7.47 7.21 7.31
C SER A 12 7.28 8.51 6.53
N GLY A 13 6.03 8.85 6.20
CA GLY A 13 5.67 10.06 5.46
C GLY A 13 5.89 9.96 3.94
N SER A 14 6.22 8.78 3.44
CA SER A 14 6.40 8.51 2.01
C SER A 14 5.50 7.38 1.48
N GLU A 15 4.56 6.91 2.27
CA GLU A 15 3.62 5.83 1.92
C GLU A 15 2.83 6.19 0.65
N GLN A 16 2.31 7.42 0.60
CA GLN A 16 1.58 7.94 -0.56
C GLN A 16 2.48 8.06 -1.80
N ALA A 17 3.76 8.42 -1.61
CA ALA A 17 4.72 8.47 -2.71
C ALA A 17 5.06 7.06 -3.22
N VAL A 18 5.18 6.08 -2.33
CA VAL A 18 5.38 4.67 -2.68
C VAL A 18 4.17 4.12 -3.43
N LYS A 19 2.95 4.37 -2.97
CA LYS A 19 1.72 4.00 -3.69
C LYS A 19 1.73 4.54 -5.11
N LYS A 20 1.99 5.84 -5.28
CA LYS A 20 2.11 6.46 -6.61
C LYS A 20 3.23 5.82 -7.44
N GLY A 21 4.38 5.55 -6.83
CA GLY A 21 5.49 4.86 -7.49
C GLY A 21 5.11 3.47 -8.00
N ILE A 22 4.38 2.69 -7.21
CA ILE A 22 3.88 1.36 -7.60
C ILE A 22 2.88 1.48 -8.75
N LEU A 23 1.96 2.44 -8.70
CA LEU A 23 0.99 2.69 -9.78
C LEU A 23 1.68 3.13 -11.08
N SER A 24 2.65 4.04 -11.01
CA SER A 24 3.44 4.42 -12.19
C SER A 24 4.29 3.26 -12.72
N LEU A 25 4.80 2.40 -11.83
CA LEU A 25 5.52 1.18 -12.21
C LEU A 25 4.60 0.19 -12.93
N ARG A 26 3.35 0.07 -12.47
CA ARG A 26 2.29 -0.75 -13.09
C ARG A 26 2.12 -0.37 -14.56
N GLU A 27 1.93 0.92 -14.82
CA GLU A 27 1.76 1.47 -16.17
C GLU A 27 3.04 1.30 -17.00
N ARG A 28 4.19 1.62 -16.43
CA ARG A 28 5.48 1.55 -17.14
C ARG A 28 5.87 0.14 -17.58
N LEU A 29 5.57 -0.87 -16.76
CA LEU A 29 5.87 -2.27 -17.06
C LEU A 29 4.74 -2.98 -17.82
N GLY A 30 3.58 -2.34 -18.01
CA GLY A 30 2.40 -2.96 -18.61
C GLY A 30 1.88 -4.15 -17.80
N VAL A 31 1.98 -4.08 -16.47
CA VAL A 31 1.60 -5.16 -15.53
C VAL A 31 0.31 -4.84 -14.81
N GLU A 32 -0.60 -4.16 -15.50
CA GLU A 32 -1.91 -3.76 -14.98
C GLU A 32 -2.77 -4.97 -14.60
N ASP A 33 -2.66 -6.06 -15.36
CA ASP A 33 -3.30 -7.33 -15.02
C ASP A 33 -2.76 -7.94 -13.72
N LYS A 34 -1.51 -7.63 -13.34
CA LYS A 34 -0.88 -8.21 -12.14
C LYS A 34 -1.17 -7.39 -10.90
N ILE A 35 -1.17 -6.06 -10.98
CA ILE A 35 -1.42 -5.18 -9.84
C ILE A 35 -2.89 -4.71 -9.87
N LYS A 36 -3.72 -5.33 -9.04
CA LYS A 36 -5.15 -5.02 -8.90
C LYS A 36 -5.36 -3.72 -8.15
N ASP A 37 -4.79 -3.61 -6.95
CA ASP A 37 -5.04 -2.48 -6.05
C ASP A 37 -3.83 -2.17 -5.18
N VAL A 38 -3.74 -0.92 -4.71
CA VAL A 38 -2.70 -0.44 -3.79
C VAL A 38 -3.35 0.48 -2.77
N VAL A 39 -3.30 0.06 -1.52
CA VAL A 39 -3.95 0.69 -0.38
C VAL A 39 -2.88 1.17 0.60
N VAL A 40 -2.97 2.44 0.98
CA VAL A 40 -2.17 3.00 2.07
C VAL A 40 -3.11 3.09 3.28
N PRO A 41 -2.73 2.54 4.44
CA PRO A 41 -3.53 2.57 5.66
C PRO A 41 -3.53 3.97 6.28
N THR A 42 -4.24 4.89 5.63
CA THR A 42 -4.50 6.26 6.07
C THR A 42 -5.99 6.45 6.31
N GLU A 43 -6.34 7.24 7.32
CA GLU A 43 -7.69 7.67 7.64
C GLU A 43 -7.91 9.11 7.15
N ASP A 44 -9.04 9.34 6.47
CA ASP A 44 -9.45 10.67 6.04
C ASP A 44 -10.07 11.44 7.22
N VAL A 45 -9.29 12.32 7.84
CA VAL A 45 -9.78 13.23 8.89
C VAL A 45 -10.20 14.56 8.28
N ILE A 46 -11.43 14.98 8.59
CA ILE A 46 -11.95 16.29 8.19
C ILE A 46 -11.50 17.32 9.23
N GLU A 47 -10.42 18.05 8.92
CA GLU A 47 -10.03 19.22 9.69
C GLU A 47 -10.78 20.46 9.20
N ILE A 48 -11.37 21.21 10.13
CA ILE A 48 -11.93 22.53 9.84
C ILE A 48 -10.86 23.57 10.14
N LYS A 49 -10.25 24.14 9.10
CA LYS A 49 -9.26 25.21 9.23
C LYS A 49 -9.80 26.46 8.54
N ASN A 50 -9.97 27.56 9.29
CA ASN A 50 -10.60 28.80 8.82
C ASN A 50 -12.00 28.60 8.18
N GLY A 51 -12.84 27.74 8.78
CA GLY A 51 -14.20 27.50 8.29
C GLY A 51 -14.30 26.70 6.98
N LYS A 52 -13.17 26.32 6.37
CA LYS A 52 -13.13 25.41 5.22
C LYS A 52 -12.84 23.99 5.72
N LYS A 53 -13.66 23.03 5.28
CA LYS A 53 -13.42 21.60 5.48
C LYS A 53 -12.24 21.20 4.61
N LYS A 54 -11.15 20.75 5.23
CA LYS A 54 -10.01 20.13 4.56
C LYS A 54 -9.97 18.66 4.94
N ILE A 55 -9.95 17.79 3.94
CA ILE A 55 -9.69 16.36 4.15
C ILE A 55 -8.17 16.23 4.27
N THR A 56 -7.70 15.82 5.44
CA THR A 56 -6.30 15.50 5.70
C THR A 56 -6.19 14.00 5.89
N GLU A 57 -5.24 13.35 5.21
CA GLU A 57 -4.97 11.92 5.39
C GLU A 57 -4.06 11.74 6.61
N ARG A 58 -4.50 10.97 7.63
CA ARG A 58 -3.70 10.61 8.80
C ARG A 58 -3.32 9.14 8.73
N SER A 59 -2.02 8.83 8.74
CA SER A 59 -1.54 7.44 8.68
C SER A 59 -1.93 6.66 9.93
N LEU A 60 -2.70 5.57 9.77
CA LEU A 60 -3.01 4.60 10.83
C LEU A 60 -1.81 3.68 11.09
N TYR A 61 -1.18 3.21 10.01
CA TYR A 61 0.06 2.42 10.06
C TYR A 61 1.15 3.14 9.27
N SER A 62 1.88 4.03 9.94
CA SER A 62 3.00 4.75 9.32
C SER A 62 4.07 3.77 8.84
N GLY A 63 4.54 3.94 7.61
CA GLY A 63 5.55 3.08 6.98
C GLY A 63 5.02 1.77 6.40
N TYR A 64 3.71 1.62 6.19
CA TYR A 64 3.15 0.42 5.55
C TYR A 64 2.32 0.79 4.32
N VAL A 65 2.43 -0.03 3.28
CA VAL A 65 1.61 0.01 2.06
C VAL A 65 1.16 -1.41 1.75
N PHE A 66 -0.12 -1.59 1.48
CA PHE A 66 -0.67 -2.88 1.10
C PHE A 66 -0.96 -2.89 -0.39
N ALA A 67 -0.53 -3.94 -1.08
CA ALA A 67 -0.77 -4.07 -2.51
C ALA A 67 -1.39 -5.43 -2.84
N HIS A 68 -2.47 -5.41 -3.61
CA HIS A 68 -3.14 -6.59 -4.14
C HIS A 68 -2.57 -6.89 -5.51
N LEU A 69 -1.72 -7.90 -5.59
CA LEU A 69 -1.01 -8.20 -6.82
C LEU A 69 -0.69 -9.69 -7.00
N ASP A 70 -0.51 -10.11 -8.24
CA ASP A 70 0.12 -11.39 -8.58
C ASP A 70 1.64 -11.17 -8.56
N LEU A 71 2.30 -11.69 -7.52
CA LEU A 71 3.69 -11.39 -7.26
C LEU A 71 4.61 -12.29 -8.07
N ASP A 72 5.23 -11.71 -9.09
CA ASP A 72 6.33 -12.33 -9.83
C ASP A 72 7.69 -11.81 -9.38
N THR A 73 8.74 -12.57 -9.69
CA THR A 73 10.14 -12.19 -9.45
C THR A 73 10.49 -10.81 -10.03
N GLN A 74 10.02 -10.50 -11.24
CA GLN A 74 10.24 -9.18 -11.85
C GLN A 74 9.54 -8.07 -11.07
N LEU A 75 8.30 -8.30 -10.63
CA LEU A 75 7.51 -7.31 -9.90
C LEU A 75 8.09 -7.06 -8.50
N TRP A 76 8.53 -8.13 -7.84
CA TRP A 76 9.23 -8.09 -6.57
C TRP A 76 10.49 -7.22 -6.64
N HIS A 77 11.37 -7.48 -7.60
CA HIS A 77 12.56 -6.66 -7.82
C HIS A 77 12.22 -5.22 -8.21
N ALA A 78 11.20 -5.03 -9.06
CA ALA A 78 10.80 -3.71 -9.50
C ALA A 78 10.26 -2.85 -8.34
N ILE A 79 9.48 -3.43 -7.43
CA ILE A 79 9.00 -2.73 -6.22
C ILE A 79 10.14 -2.46 -5.24
N GLN A 80 11.09 -3.39 -5.07
CA GLN A 80 12.26 -3.18 -4.21
C GLN A 80 13.21 -2.09 -4.73
N THR A 81 13.24 -1.84 -6.04
CA THR A 81 14.06 -0.75 -6.60
C THR A 81 13.40 0.62 -6.50
N LEU A 82 12.12 0.69 -6.10
CA LEU A 82 11.44 1.96 -5.90
C LEU A 82 12.08 2.76 -4.75
N PRO A 83 12.25 4.09 -4.93
CA PRO A 83 12.76 4.93 -3.86
C PRO A 83 11.80 4.91 -2.68
N ARG A 84 12.36 4.94 -1.46
CA ARG A 84 11.60 4.99 -0.21
C ARG A 84 10.77 3.72 0.09
N VAL A 85 11.05 2.63 -0.59
CA VAL A 85 10.60 1.28 -0.21
C VAL A 85 11.68 0.65 0.67
N GLY A 86 11.31 0.20 1.86
CA GLY A 86 12.19 -0.57 2.76
C GLY A 86 12.27 -2.04 2.35
N GLY A 87 11.17 -2.57 1.80
CA GLY A 87 11.08 -3.92 1.29
C GLY A 87 9.72 -4.55 1.55
N PHE A 88 9.56 -5.81 1.16
CA PHE A 88 8.37 -6.57 1.52
C PHE A 88 8.48 -7.13 2.93
N ILE A 89 7.36 -7.16 3.63
CA ILE A 89 7.24 -7.79 4.95
C ILE A 89 7.01 -9.30 4.75
N GLY A 90 7.80 -10.11 5.46
CA GLY A 90 7.61 -11.54 5.54
C GLY A 90 8.84 -12.30 6.03
N GLU A 91 8.75 -13.62 6.03
CA GLU A 91 9.80 -14.48 6.54
C GLU A 91 11.00 -14.54 5.59
N GLN A 92 12.22 -14.42 6.15
CA GLN A 92 13.48 -14.54 5.40
C GLN A 92 13.59 -13.61 4.18
N LYS A 93 13.06 -12.38 4.28
CA LYS A 93 13.04 -11.38 3.19
C LYS A 93 12.18 -11.77 1.98
N ARG A 94 11.34 -12.80 2.10
CA ARG A 94 10.31 -13.10 1.11
C ARG A 94 9.00 -12.41 1.50
N PRO A 95 8.27 -11.85 0.53
CA PRO A 95 6.94 -11.30 0.77
C PRO A 95 5.99 -12.38 1.29
N SER A 96 5.46 -12.16 2.48
CA SER A 96 4.39 -13.01 3.03
C SER A 96 3.05 -12.51 2.51
N GLN A 97 2.25 -13.42 1.98
CA GLN A 97 0.87 -13.15 1.61
C GLN A 97 0.02 -12.93 2.87
N LEU A 98 -0.76 -11.87 2.88
CA LEU A 98 -1.78 -11.63 3.89
C LEU A 98 -3.02 -12.44 3.54
N SER A 99 -3.66 -13.00 4.57
CA SER A 99 -4.94 -13.66 4.40
C SER A 99 -6.01 -12.62 4.10
N GLU A 100 -7.07 -13.00 3.38
CA GLU A 100 -8.21 -12.11 3.14
C GLU A 100 -8.83 -11.58 4.45
N LYS A 101 -8.79 -12.37 5.52
CA LYS A 101 -9.24 -11.93 6.85
C LYS A 101 -8.39 -10.80 7.42
N ASP A 102 -7.07 -10.87 7.25
CA ASP A 102 -6.13 -9.88 7.79
C ASP A 102 -6.30 -8.55 7.05
N ILE A 103 -6.37 -8.59 5.72
CA ILE A 103 -6.59 -7.37 4.94
C ILE A 103 -7.97 -6.78 5.17
N ASN A 104 -9.03 -7.58 5.27
CA ASN A 104 -10.36 -7.08 5.59
C ASN A 104 -10.38 -6.36 6.94
N THR A 105 -9.71 -6.91 7.95
CA THR A 105 -9.58 -6.24 9.26
C THR A 105 -8.88 -4.88 9.14
N ILE A 106 -7.86 -4.76 8.30
CA ILE A 106 -7.13 -3.50 8.05
C ILE A 106 -8.01 -2.51 7.30
N LEU A 107 -8.69 -2.95 6.23
CA LEU A 107 -9.60 -2.13 5.42
C LEU A 107 -10.81 -1.65 6.24
N GLU A 108 -11.36 -2.51 7.09
CA GLU A 108 -12.41 -2.15 8.05
C GLU A 108 -11.91 -1.08 9.02
N LYS A 109 -10.69 -1.19 9.56
CA LYS A 109 -10.10 -0.16 10.42
C LYS A 109 -9.89 1.18 9.71
N MET A 110 -9.57 1.17 8.42
CA MET A 110 -9.47 2.39 7.61
C MET A 110 -10.83 3.05 7.36
N THR A 111 -11.89 2.23 7.21
CA THR A 111 -13.24 2.68 6.86
C THR A 111 -14.09 2.97 8.09
N ASN A 112 -13.78 2.36 9.24
CA ASN A 112 -14.53 2.52 10.48
C ASN A 112 -14.36 3.94 11.04
N ARG A 113 -15.21 4.81 10.52
CA ARG A 113 -15.89 5.87 11.23
C ARG A 113 -16.70 5.23 12.37
N GLY A 114 -16.05 4.95 13.50
CA GLY A 114 -16.69 4.43 14.71
C GLY A 114 -16.27 5.24 15.91
#